data_AF-A0A212JMG7-F1
#
_entry.id   AF-A0A212JMG7-F1
#
_cell.length_a   1.000
_cell.length_b   1.000
_cell.length_c   1.000
_cell.angle_alpha   90.00
_cell.angle_beta   90.00
_cell.angle_gamma   90.00
#
_symmetry.space_group_name_H-M   'P 1'
#
loop_
_entity.id
_entity.type
_entity.pdbx_description
1 polymer ?
#
loop_
_entity_poly.entity_id
_entity_poly.type
_entity_poly.pdbx_seq_one_letter_code
_entity_poly.pdbx_strand_id
1 'polypeptide(L)'
;MKADKDSKIVIIGMGYLMEYIAPCYQAFLQENCGANLLAVTADSRDLERKRKKFGFPIQLGDNGEALRRLKPDIILFAPPPHVAPAIAEEDLKPYYDELRSKGAPLPDIYAFPPKPLGTWYLNLLGKDVYVANILPNMNTKIGDLDIAGEGYSRLTLPEEQPWPADREERVKRFLAPLGRIIRFAPEQLAVAISSSSSTQILNDFVFAVSDALGRKISHNKIAEAMRASHRVRYTPPVPSTPCDKAAVPPRIYDVLSKALAVYAEGMKAELRDHGLSAELADTLENINIDIKLHTAQLEPREQLEWQTRKHATRGGILERACIEFFRRIEPLVTPCFSKIDEELPGQDWYDALQRETRNMLREVIDHTRHHLSDPPKEVTCTMEHHGVLYGLLAREAIRRCGEAGKKALVDGTVKHATERGKRMRQNALDNGDELARNNYRLYREWPDQGPGKMVPGPTQYSPSYVTSITRCEWVEAWKKHGLLEYGLYFCENMDKNLYRAFNEDFVVEVPTLIPLGHEQCTFDWGFEMTEPMRAEFDRKRAAFGTTFTKDFTFHTGHVLRTVGGEIIAQLGEKGQDAYDAATFEFIKRFGSDYLTAAEKAFPAS
;
A
#
# COMPACT_ATOMS: atom_id res chain seq x y z
N MET A 1 30.98 -13.94 32.23
CA MET A 1 29.97 -13.20 31.44
C MET A 1 28.76 -12.97 32.32
N LYS A 2 28.16 -11.78 32.28
CA LYS A 2 26.92 -11.47 33.01
C LYS A 2 25.80 -12.40 32.55
N ALA A 3 24.92 -12.86 33.44
CA ALA A 3 23.75 -13.62 33.02
C ALA A 3 22.82 -12.72 32.19
N ASP A 4 22.15 -13.28 31.18
CA ASP A 4 21.29 -12.50 30.28
C ASP A 4 20.23 -11.71 31.06
N LYS A 5 19.61 -12.34 32.07
CA LYS A 5 18.59 -11.73 32.95
C LYS A 5 19.09 -10.51 33.72
N ASP A 6 20.39 -10.40 33.95
CA ASP A 6 20.98 -9.29 34.68
C ASP A 6 21.41 -8.16 33.73
N SER A 7 21.36 -8.37 32.41
CA SER A 7 21.71 -7.36 31.40
C SER A 7 20.78 -6.16 31.48
N LYS A 8 21.30 -4.97 31.21
CA LYS A 8 20.52 -3.74 31.13
C LYS A 8 20.28 -3.34 29.69
N ILE A 9 19.04 -2.97 29.37
CA ILE A 9 18.61 -2.65 28.01
C ILE A 9 18.01 -1.24 27.97
N VAL A 10 18.54 -0.38 27.10
CA VAL A 10 17.85 0.86 26.71
C VAL A 10 17.23 0.67 25.33
N ILE A 11 15.94 1.01 25.20
CA ILE A 11 15.25 1.06 23.91
C ILE A 11 15.16 2.51 23.45
N ILE A 12 15.71 2.81 22.27
CA ILE A 12 15.56 4.10 21.59
C ILE A 12 14.60 3.89 20.42
N GLY A 13 13.40 4.46 20.50
CA GLY A 13 12.35 4.26 19.49
C GLY A 13 11.33 3.20 19.88
N MET A 14 10.66 3.37 21.03
CA MET A 14 9.56 2.50 21.46
C MET A 14 8.29 2.72 20.62
N GLY A 15 8.30 2.15 19.42
CA GLY A 15 7.17 2.08 18.49
C GLY A 15 6.66 0.65 18.30
N TYR A 16 5.84 0.44 17.26
CA TYR A 16 5.21 -0.86 16.95
C TYR A 16 6.19 -2.03 16.95
N LEU A 17 7.36 -1.90 16.31
CA LEU A 17 8.34 -2.97 16.24
C LEU A 17 8.86 -3.39 17.62
N MET A 18 9.13 -2.43 18.51
CA MET A 18 9.61 -2.70 19.87
C MET A 18 8.50 -3.28 20.76
N GLU A 19 7.23 -2.98 20.47
CA GLU A 19 6.11 -3.69 21.09
C GLU A 19 5.99 -5.13 20.57
N TYR A 20 6.22 -5.33 19.28
CA TYR A 20 6.10 -6.63 18.64
C TYR A 20 7.16 -7.61 19.15
N ILE A 21 8.41 -7.16 19.32
CA ILE A 21 9.49 -7.99 19.86
C ILE A 21 9.51 -8.05 21.40
N ALA A 22 8.43 -7.65 22.07
CA ALA A 22 8.34 -7.77 23.52
C ALA A 22 8.66 -9.16 24.09
N PRO A 23 8.23 -10.25 23.45
CA PRO A 23 8.62 -11.59 23.87
C PRO A 23 10.14 -11.78 23.96
N CYS A 24 10.93 -11.12 23.10
CA CYS A 24 12.40 -11.21 23.11
C CYS A 24 12.99 -10.67 24.41
N TYR A 25 12.78 -9.40 24.72
CA TYR A 25 13.37 -8.80 25.92
C TYR A 25 12.71 -9.32 27.22
N GLN A 26 11.44 -9.74 27.16
CA GLN A 26 10.78 -10.38 28.31
C GLN A 26 11.38 -11.77 28.62
N ALA A 27 11.60 -12.61 27.60
CA ALA A 27 12.25 -13.91 27.79
C ALA A 27 13.73 -13.76 28.17
N PHE A 28 14.40 -12.76 27.61
CA PHE A 28 15.82 -12.51 27.85
C PHE A 28 16.10 -11.95 29.25
N LEU A 29 15.27 -11.01 29.72
CA LEU A 29 15.42 -10.39 31.05
C LEU A 29 14.67 -11.11 32.18
N GLN A 30 13.69 -11.95 31.83
CA GLN A 30 12.86 -12.71 32.79
C GLN A 30 12.23 -11.79 33.85
N GLU A 31 12.33 -12.17 35.13
CA GLU A 31 11.80 -11.40 36.26
C GLU A 31 12.37 -9.98 36.37
N ASN A 32 13.54 -9.72 35.78
CA ASN A 32 14.23 -8.44 35.88
C ASN A 32 13.82 -7.42 34.79
N CYS A 33 12.91 -7.78 33.87
CA CYS A 33 12.51 -6.92 32.75
C CYS A 33 12.07 -5.51 33.21
N GLY A 34 11.29 -5.41 34.30
CA GLY A 34 10.82 -4.13 34.83
C GLY A 34 11.92 -3.21 35.37
N ALA A 35 13.00 -3.79 35.93
CA ALA A 35 14.08 -3.06 36.59
C ALA A 35 15.28 -2.79 35.66
N ASN A 36 15.51 -3.68 34.70
CA ASN A 36 16.68 -3.65 33.83
C ASN A 36 16.38 -3.11 32.43
N LEU A 37 15.18 -2.60 32.17
CA LEU A 37 14.80 -2.03 30.89
C LEU A 37 14.28 -0.60 31.05
N LEU A 38 14.68 0.28 30.12
CA LEU A 38 14.19 1.64 30.02
C LEU A 38 13.96 1.95 28.54
N ALA A 39 12.79 2.48 28.20
CA ALA A 39 12.47 2.83 26.82
C ALA A 39 12.19 4.32 26.61
N VAL A 40 12.53 4.81 25.42
CA VAL A 40 12.28 6.18 24.99
C VAL A 40 11.37 6.16 23.76
N THR A 41 10.36 7.03 23.76
CA THR A 41 9.47 7.24 22.61
C THR A 41 9.39 8.73 22.27
N ALA A 42 9.19 9.04 20.99
CA ALA A 42 8.90 10.40 20.54
C ALA A 42 7.38 10.69 20.47
N ASP A 43 6.53 9.67 20.62
CA ASP A 43 5.08 9.80 20.50
C ASP A 43 4.42 10.05 21.86
N SER A 44 4.05 11.31 22.11
CA SER A 44 3.36 11.71 23.34
C SER A 44 1.93 11.17 23.44
N ARG A 45 1.26 10.92 22.31
CA ARG A 45 -0.16 10.55 22.28
C ARG A 45 -0.42 9.15 22.83
N ASP A 46 0.56 8.26 22.68
CA ASP A 46 0.44 6.84 23.02
C ASP A 46 1.27 6.44 24.25
N LEU A 47 1.90 7.41 24.91
CA LEU A 47 2.82 7.20 26.03
C LEU A 47 2.16 6.48 27.20
N GLU A 48 0.98 6.94 27.62
CA GLU A 48 0.28 6.39 28.79
C GLU A 48 -0.20 4.95 28.57
N ARG A 49 -0.67 4.62 27.35
CA ARG A 49 -1.01 3.24 27.00
C ARG A 49 0.21 2.34 27.11
N LYS A 50 1.36 2.77 26.57
CA LYS A 50 2.61 1.99 26.61
C LYS A 50 3.08 1.78 28.06
N ARG A 51 3.09 2.83 28.88
CA ARG A 51 3.47 2.73 30.31
C ARG A 51 2.63 1.71 31.07
N LYS A 52 1.32 1.73 30.86
CA LYS A 52 0.39 0.78 31.49
C LYS A 52 0.60 -0.65 31.00
N LYS A 53 0.94 -0.84 29.72
CA LYS A 53 1.06 -2.16 29.09
C LYS A 53 2.33 -2.92 29.49
N PHE A 54 3.47 -2.24 29.59
CA PHE A 54 4.77 -2.93 29.57
C PHE A 54 5.48 -3.09 30.92
N GLY A 55 5.08 -2.34 31.96
CA GLY A 55 5.61 -2.54 33.31
C GLY A 55 7.07 -2.16 33.54
N PHE A 56 7.73 -1.52 32.56
CA PHE A 56 9.04 -0.87 32.70
C PHE A 56 8.95 0.64 32.41
N PRO A 57 9.91 1.46 32.87
CA PRO A 57 9.93 2.89 32.60
C PRO A 57 9.96 3.22 31.10
N ILE A 58 8.98 4.02 30.65
CA ILE A 58 8.92 4.60 29.29
C ILE A 58 8.85 6.12 29.41
N GLN A 59 9.78 6.84 28.78
CA GLN A 59 9.83 8.30 28.80
C GLN A 59 9.68 8.93 27.42
N LEU A 60 9.27 10.20 27.42
CA LEU A 60 9.10 11.00 26.22
C LEU A 60 10.41 11.74 25.92
N GLY A 61 11.06 11.40 24.82
CA GLY A 61 12.33 12.01 24.39
C GLY A 61 13.50 11.79 25.35
N ASP A 62 14.56 12.58 25.14
CA ASP A 62 15.83 12.56 25.88
C ASP A 62 16.49 11.17 25.93
N ASN A 63 17.02 10.74 24.78
CA ASN A 63 17.71 9.47 24.67
C ASN A 63 19.01 9.46 25.52
N GLY A 64 19.73 10.58 25.55
CA GLY A 64 20.95 10.72 26.34
C GLY A 64 20.75 10.53 27.85
N GLU A 65 19.70 11.11 28.45
CA GLU A 65 19.38 10.89 29.87
C GLU A 65 19.07 9.42 30.15
N ALA A 66 18.27 8.78 29.30
CA ALA A 66 17.94 7.36 29.43
C ALA A 66 19.19 6.47 29.44
N LEU A 67 20.12 6.73 28.51
CA LEU A 67 21.41 6.04 28.42
C LEU A 67 22.24 6.23 29.70
N ARG A 68 22.40 7.47 30.16
CA ARG A 68 23.18 7.81 31.37
C ARG A 68 22.55 7.26 32.65
N ARG A 69 21.21 7.23 32.73
CA ARG A 69 20.47 6.73 33.89
C ARG A 69 20.64 5.23 34.05
N LEU A 70 20.37 4.46 32.98
CA LEU A 70 20.36 3.00 33.09
C LEU A 70 21.76 2.40 32.97
N LYS A 71 22.63 2.98 32.14
CA LYS A 71 23.94 2.45 31.74
C LYS A 71 23.79 1.04 31.12
N PRO A 72 23.22 0.95 29.91
CA PRO A 72 22.89 -0.33 29.28
C PRO A 72 24.12 -1.18 28.97
N ASP A 73 23.91 -2.49 28.91
CA ASP A 73 24.78 -3.47 28.26
C ASP A 73 24.42 -3.64 26.77
N ILE A 74 23.14 -3.38 26.42
CA ILE A 74 22.58 -3.47 25.07
C ILE A 74 21.68 -2.25 24.80
N ILE A 75 21.83 -1.66 23.62
CA ILE A 75 20.93 -0.61 23.10
C ILE A 75 20.09 -1.24 21.98
N LEU A 76 18.77 -1.29 22.17
CA LEU A 76 17.84 -1.60 21.08
C LEU A 76 17.53 -0.30 20.34
N PHE A 77 18.08 -0.15 19.14
CA PHE A 77 18.01 1.07 18.35
C PHE A 77 16.99 0.91 17.22
N ALA A 78 15.81 1.50 17.37
CA ALA A 78 14.67 1.33 16.46
C ALA A 78 13.95 2.64 16.04
N PRO A 79 14.65 3.76 15.77
CA PRO A 79 14.00 4.93 15.17
C PRO A 79 13.61 4.68 13.69
N PRO A 80 12.75 5.51 13.08
CA PRO A 80 12.51 5.45 11.64
C PRO A 80 13.81 5.63 10.83
N PRO A 81 13.99 4.96 9.67
CA PRO A 81 15.25 4.98 8.92
C PRO A 81 15.78 6.37 8.55
N HIS A 82 14.89 7.33 8.25
CA HIS A 82 15.27 8.71 7.92
C HIS A 82 15.70 9.55 9.14
N VAL A 83 15.33 9.13 10.35
CA VAL A 83 15.69 9.80 11.62
C VAL A 83 16.91 9.15 12.27
N ALA A 84 17.16 7.87 11.96
CA ALA A 84 18.23 7.07 12.57
C ALA A 84 19.63 7.73 12.53
N PRO A 85 20.09 8.35 11.43
CA PRO A 85 21.40 8.99 11.40
C PRO A 85 21.54 10.13 12.42
N ALA A 86 20.56 11.03 12.48
CA ALA A 86 20.59 12.19 13.36
C ALA A 86 20.64 11.77 14.84
N ILE A 87 19.80 10.82 15.26
CA ILE A 87 19.82 10.32 16.65
C ILE A 87 21.16 9.65 16.98
N ALA A 88 21.75 8.91 16.04
CA ALA A 88 23.04 8.28 16.29
C ALA A 88 24.17 9.32 16.46
N GLU A 89 24.13 10.42 15.69
CA GLU A 89 25.09 11.53 15.80
C GLU A 89 24.90 12.36 17.08
N GLU A 90 23.65 12.65 17.44
CA GLU A 90 23.30 13.55 18.55
C GLU A 90 23.29 12.86 19.92
N ASP A 91 22.91 11.58 19.99
CA ASP A 91 22.73 10.86 21.26
C ASP A 91 23.72 9.72 21.46
N LEU A 92 23.88 8.83 20.46
CA LEU A 92 24.76 7.66 20.62
C LEU A 92 26.22 8.09 20.66
N LYS A 93 26.70 8.84 19.67
CA LYS A 93 28.11 9.22 19.58
C LYS A 93 28.62 9.91 20.85
N PRO A 94 27.95 10.95 21.40
CA PRO A 94 28.41 11.58 22.64
C PRO A 94 28.42 10.63 23.83
N TYR A 95 27.45 9.71 23.93
CA TYR A 95 27.41 8.71 25.00
C TYR A 95 28.57 7.71 24.90
N TYR A 96 28.89 7.21 23.71
CA TYR A 96 30.05 6.32 23.51
C TYR A 96 31.38 7.03 23.78
N ASP A 97 31.54 8.28 23.34
CA ASP A 97 32.73 9.08 23.63
C ASP A 97 32.90 9.34 25.14
N GLU A 98 31.80 9.60 25.85
CA GLU A 98 31.79 9.71 27.32
C GLU A 98 32.25 8.40 27.98
N LEU A 99 31.71 7.25 27.58
CA LEU A 99 32.11 5.96 28.13
C LEU A 99 33.59 5.65 27.88
N ARG A 100 34.10 5.93 26.67
CA ARG A 100 35.51 5.76 26.33
C ARG A 100 36.41 6.62 27.21
N SER A 101 36.05 7.89 27.40
CA SER A 101 36.83 8.81 28.24
C SER A 101 36.95 8.32 29.69
N LYS A 102 35.96 7.53 30.15
CA LYS A 102 35.90 6.95 31.50
C LYS A 102 36.45 5.53 31.59
N GLY A 103 36.91 4.94 30.48
CA GLY A 103 37.30 3.52 30.42
C GLY A 103 36.16 2.56 30.77
N ALA A 104 34.91 2.98 30.57
CA ALA A 104 33.73 2.19 30.90
C ALA A 104 33.42 1.17 29.77
N PRO A 105 32.77 0.04 30.08
CA PRO A 105 32.32 -0.91 29.07
C PRO A 105 31.37 -0.27 28.06
N LEU A 106 31.56 -0.57 26.78
CA LEU A 106 30.72 -0.09 25.69
C LEU A 106 29.55 -1.07 25.42
N PRO A 107 28.29 -0.60 25.34
CA PRO A 107 27.17 -1.46 25.02
C PRO A 107 27.16 -1.95 23.57
N ASP A 108 26.52 -3.10 23.35
CA ASP A 108 26.15 -3.55 21.99
C ASP A 108 25.00 -2.70 21.44
N ILE A 109 24.95 -2.55 20.12
CA ILE A 109 23.83 -1.95 19.42
C ILE A 109 23.11 -3.02 18.63
N TYR A 110 21.83 -3.23 18.92
CA TYR A 110 20.91 -4.01 18.08
C TYR A 110 20.10 -3.01 17.26
N ALA A 111 20.53 -2.78 16.02
CA ALA A 111 19.95 -1.81 15.10
C ALA A 111 18.85 -2.45 14.25
N PHE A 112 17.62 -1.98 14.42
CA PHE A 112 16.44 -2.46 13.69
C PHE A 112 16.13 -1.73 12.36
N PRO A 113 16.62 -0.50 12.10
CA PRO A 113 16.52 0.10 10.78
C PRO A 113 17.31 -0.73 9.74
N PRO A 114 16.75 -0.98 8.53
CA PRO A 114 17.48 -1.64 7.45
C PRO A 114 18.61 -0.77 6.88
N LYS A 115 18.52 0.56 7.06
CA LYS A 115 19.57 1.54 6.80
C LYS A 115 19.59 2.54 7.97
N PRO A 116 20.76 3.03 8.43
CA PRO A 116 22.12 2.68 7.98
C PRO A 116 22.55 1.23 8.27
N LEU A 117 23.55 0.73 7.53
CA LEU A 117 24.17 -0.58 7.78
C LEU A 117 25.23 -0.49 8.89
N GLY A 118 25.61 -1.63 9.46
CA GLY A 118 26.52 -1.72 10.59
C GLY A 118 27.85 -0.98 10.41
N THR A 119 28.43 -1.01 9.20
CA THR A 119 29.67 -0.29 8.87
C THR A 119 29.54 1.22 9.04
N TRP A 120 28.37 1.80 8.77
CA TRP A 120 28.12 3.22 9.01
C TRP A 120 28.21 3.54 10.51
N TYR A 121 27.61 2.71 11.37
CA TYR A 121 27.71 2.89 12.82
C TYR A 121 29.14 2.70 13.32
N LEU A 122 29.91 1.74 12.78
CA LEU A 122 31.31 1.57 13.14
C LEU A 122 32.16 2.79 12.76
N ASN A 123 31.88 3.42 11.62
CA ASN A 123 32.57 4.64 11.19
C ASN A 123 32.22 5.85 12.09
N LEU A 124 30.97 5.96 12.51
CA LEU A 124 30.52 7.04 13.39
C LEU A 124 30.98 6.85 14.84
N LEU A 125 30.76 5.65 15.37
CA LEU A 125 30.90 5.35 16.78
C LEU A 125 32.29 4.85 17.11
N GLY A 126 32.96 4.09 16.24
CA GLY A 126 34.27 3.47 16.48
C GLY A 126 34.25 1.95 16.29
N LYS A 127 35.40 1.37 15.92
CA LYS A 127 35.56 -0.08 15.61
C LYS A 127 35.65 -0.99 16.85
N ASP A 128 35.61 -0.42 18.04
CA ASP A 128 35.57 -1.09 19.35
C ASP A 128 34.13 -1.35 19.83
N VAL A 129 33.12 -0.94 19.07
CA VAL A 129 31.68 -1.18 19.32
C VAL A 129 31.21 -2.38 18.51
N TYR A 130 30.21 -3.10 19.02
CA TYR A 130 29.54 -4.19 18.30
C TYR A 130 28.11 -3.81 17.93
N VAL A 131 27.82 -3.79 16.63
CA VAL A 131 26.54 -3.45 16.00
C VAL A 131 25.92 -4.61 15.21
N ALA A 132 24.80 -5.16 15.68
CA ALA A 132 24.00 -6.14 14.94
C ALA A 132 22.82 -5.45 14.25
N ASN A 133 22.75 -5.50 12.91
CA ASN A 133 21.53 -5.14 12.19
C ASN A 133 20.55 -6.32 12.23
N ILE A 134 19.33 -6.08 12.71
CA ILE A 134 18.31 -7.10 12.93
C ILE A 134 17.03 -6.71 12.22
N LEU A 135 16.51 -7.60 11.37
CA LEU A 135 15.12 -7.52 10.89
C LEU A 135 14.33 -8.68 11.48
N PRO A 136 13.47 -8.42 12.47
CA PRO A 136 12.69 -9.44 13.18
C PRO A 136 11.80 -10.27 12.25
N ASN A 137 11.51 -11.51 12.66
CA ASN A 137 10.46 -12.31 12.07
C ASN A 137 9.10 -11.64 12.30
N MET A 138 8.52 -11.04 11.26
CA MET A 138 7.20 -10.39 11.33
C MET A 138 6.02 -11.38 11.13
N ASN A 139 6.26 -12.69 11.20
CA ASN A 139 5.25 -13.74 11.08
C ASN A 139 5.36 -14.70 12.28
N THR A 140 5.01 -14.23 13.48
CA THR A 140 5.04 -15.07 14.69
C THR A 140 3.68 -15.61 15.08
N LYS A 141 2.58 -15.08 14.53
CA LYS A 141 1.22 -15.53 14.83
C LYS A 141 0.29 -15.51 13.63
N ILE A 142 -0.66 -16.43 13.62
CA ILE A 142 -1.87 -16.42 12.77
C ILE A 142 -3.06 -16.59 13.72
N GLY A 143 -3.89 -15.55 13.88
CA GLY A 143 -4.82 -15.47 15.01
C GLY A 143 -4.11 -15.74 16.34
N ASP A 144 -4.56 -16.77 17.07
CA ASP A 144 -3.96 -17.22 18.33
C ASP A 144 -2.86 -18.29 18.17
N LEU A 145 -2.64 -18.80 16.96
CA LEU A 145 -1.64 -19.82 16.67
C LEU A 145 -0.24 -19.22 16.68
N ASP A 146 0.67 -19.79 17.48
CA ASP A 146 2.10 -19.47 17.42
C ASP A 146 2.76 -20.17 16.21
N ILE A 147 3.32 -19.37 15.31
CA ILE A 147 4.06 -19.82 14.13
C ILE A 147 5.49 -19.27 14.08
N ALA A 148 6.01 -18.73 15.20
CA ALA A 148 7.33 -18.11 15.23
C ALA A 148 8.43 -19.05 14.71
N GLY A 149 8.35 -20.34 15.07
CA GLY A 149 9.30 -21.38 14.63
C GLY A 149 9.27 -21.70 13.14
N GLU A 150 8.22 -21.33 12.40
CA GLU A 150 8.14 -21.51 10.95
C GLU A 150 8.89 -20.42 10.19
N GLY A 151 9.03 -19.23 10.79
CA GLY A 151 9.67 -18.07 10.18
C GLY A 151 11.13 -17.87 10.60
N TYR A 152 11.66 -16.69 10.29
CA TYR A 152 13.04 -16.32 10.59
C TYR A 152 13.22 -14.82 10.78
N SER A 153 14.16 -14.48 11.66
CA SER A 153 14.77 -13.15 11.76
C SER A 153 16.02 -13.07 10.90
N ARG A 154 16.32 -11.89 10.35
CA ARG A 154 17.54 -11.64 9.59
C ARG A 154 18.56 -10.97 10.49
N LEU A 155 19.78 -11.47 10.44
CA LEU A 155 20.91 -10.93 11.17
C LEU A 155 22.01 -10.54 10.18
N THR A 156 22.43 -9.29 10.22
CA THR A 156 23.58 -8.79 9.47
C THR A 156 24.57 -8.21 10.46
N LEU A 157 25.82 -8.67 10.36
CA LEU A 157 26.93 -8.17 11.16
C LEU A 157 27.97 -7.52 10.23
N PRO A 158 28.61 -6.41 10.62
CA PRO A 158 29.74 -5.83 9.90
C PRO A 158 30.84 -6.85 9.62
N GLU A 159 31.35 -6.91 8.39
CA GLU A 159 32.45 -7.81 8.01
C GLU A 159 33.81 -7.35 8.55
N GLU A 160 33.97 -6.03 8.71
CA GLU A 160 35.23 -5.38 9.11
C GLU A 160 35.69 -5.74 10.54
N GLN A 161 34.83 -6.38 11.33
CA GLN A 161 35.09 -6.70 12.73
C GLN A 161 34.64 -8.14 13.05
N PRO A 162 35.55 -9.01 13.52
CA PRO A 162 35.16 -10.33 13.99
C PRO A 162 34.20 -10.22 15.19
N TRP A 163 33.02 -10.84 15.07
CA TRP A 163 32.08 -10.91 16.20
C TRP A 163 32.55 -11.94 17.23
N PRO A 164 32.63 -11.58 18.52
CA PRO A 164 32.87 -12.56 19.57
C PRO A 164 31.74 -13.60 19.60
N ALA A 165 32.12 -14.88 19.69
CA ALA A 165 31.17 -15.99 19.68
C ALA A 165 30.14 -15.88 20.81
N ASP A 166 30.54 -15.39 21.99
CA ASP A 166 29.66 -15.18 23.13
C ASP A 166 28.60 -14.10 22.89
N ARG A 167 28.97 -13.01 22.18
CA ARG A 167 28.04 -11.95 21.78
C ARG A 167 27.09 -12.41 20.69
N GLU A 168 27.57 -13.21 19.75
CA GLU A 168 26.71 -13.83 18.73
C GLU A 168 25.67 -14.75 19.37
N GLU A 169 26.10 -15.63 20.29
CA GLU A 169 25.18 -16.49 21.03
C GLU A 169 24.19 -15.69 21.88
N ARG A 170 24.60 -14.52 22.41
CA ARG A 170 23.69 -13.60 23.11
C ARG A 170 22.59 -13.06 22.19
N VAL A 171 22.93 -12.66 20.96
CA VAL A 171 21.93 -12.25 19.94
C VAL A 171 20.97 -13.41 19.64
N LYS A 172 21.49 -14.63 19.50
CA LYS A 172 20.65 -15.82 19.26
C LYS A 172 19.66 -16.08 20.39
N ARG A 173 20.12 -16.02 21.65
CA ARG A 173 19.24 -16.18 22.82
C ARG A 173 18.22 -15.04 22.92
N PHE A 174 18.60 -13.81 22.60
CA PHE A 174 17.69 -12.66 22.57
C PHE A 174 16.58 -12.84 21.53
N LEU A 175 16.89 -13.30 20.33
CA LEU A 175 15.93 -13.48 19.23
C LEU A 175 15.20 -14.83 19.25
N ALA A 176 15.51 -15.73 20.19
CA ALA A 176 14.93 -17.08 20.24
C ALA A 176 13.38 -17.11 20.18
N PRO A 177 12.64 -16.17 20.81
CA PRO A 177 11.17 -16.13 20.70
C PRO A 177 10.63 -15.84 19.30
N LEU A 178 11.47 -15.41 18.35
CA LEU A 178 11.09 -15.11 16.97
C LEU A 178 11.41 -16.26 15.99
N GLY A 179 11.87 -17.39 16.51
CA GLY A 179 12.22 -18.56 15.72
C GLY A 179 13.64 -18.51 15.17
N ARG A 180 13.80 -18.90 13.90
CA ARG A 180 15.13 -19.09 13.29
C ARG A 180 15.83 -17.76 13.05
N ILE A 181 17.15 -17.81 12.93
CA ILE A 181 17.96 -16.67 12.52
C ILE A 181 18.72 -17.07 11.27
N ILE A 182 18.60 -16.26 10.22
CA ILE A 182 19.37 -16.41 8.99
C ILE A 182 20.32 -15.23 8.89
N ARG A 183 21.61 -15.52 8.66
CA ARG A 183 22.63 -14.49 8.49
C ARG A 183 22.71 -14.07 7.02
N PHE A 184 22.84 -12.78 6.81
CA PHE A 184 23.04 -12.18 5.49
C PHE A 184 24.26 -11.28 5.53
N ALA A 185 25.08 -11.34 4.47
CA ALA A 185 26.07 -10.31 4.23
C ALA A 185 25.37 -8.96 3.97
N PRO A 186 25.98 -7.81 4.31
CA PRO A 186 25.34 -6.50 4.18
C PRO A 186 24.74 -6.21 2.79
N GLU A 187 25.44 -6.62 1.73
CA GLU A 187 25.02 -6.45 0.33
C GLU A 187 23.83 -7.36 -0.07
N GLN A 188 23.61 -8.46 0.66
CA GLN A 188 22.51 -9.39 0.43
C GLN A 188 21.20 -8.94 1.09
N LEU A 189 21.26 -8.01 2.05
CA LEU A 189 20.10 -7.62 2.85
C LEU A 189 18.96 -7.05 2.00
N ALA A 190 19.27 -6.17 1.04
CA ALA A 190 18.27 -5.59 0.14
C ALA A 190 17.55 -6.68 -0.67
N VAL A 191 18.28 -7.68 -1.15
CA VAL A 191 17.73 -8.81 -1.92
C VAL A 191 16.83 -9.67 -1.03
N ALA A 192 17.27 -9.95 0.20
CA ALA A 192 16.51 -10.78 1.15
C ALA A 192 15.18 -10.14 1.60
N ILE A 193 15.15 -8.82 1.80
CA ILE A 193 13.91 -8.09 2.15
C ILE A 193 12.95 -8.05 0.96
N SER A 194 13.50 -7.84 -0.25
CA SER A 194 12.74 -7.82 -1.50
C SER A 194 12.04 -9.15 -1.74
N SER A 195 12.72 -10.29 -1.55
CA SER A 195 12.11 -11.63 -1.60
C SER A 195 10.88 -11.68 -0.69
N SER A 196 11.04 -11.45 0.62
CA SER A 196 9.91 -11.58 1.55
C SER A 196 8.73 -10.65 1.28
N SER A 197 8.99 -9.45 0.76
CA SER A 197 7.94 -8.50 0.39
C SER A 197 7.21 -8.95 -0.88
N SER A 198 7.96 -9.45 -1.86
CA SER A 198 7.42 -10.01 -3.11
C SER A 198 6.64 -11.31 -2.87
N THR A 199 7.11 -12.20 -1.99
CA THR A 199 6.39 -13.43 -1.66
C THR A 199 5.09 -13.17 -0.88
N GLN A 200 4.99 -12.05 -0.14
CA GLN A 200 3.73 -11.65 0.49
C GLN A 200 2.59 -11.46 -0.52
N ILE A 201 2.93 -11.18 -1.78
CA ILE A 201 1.96 -11.02 -2.87
C ILE A 201 1.31 -12.33 -3.31
N LEU A 202 1.78 -13.49 -2.83
CA LEU A 202 1.02 -14.75 -2.97
C LEU A 202 -0.40 -14.63 -2.40
N ASN A 203 -0.64 -13.74 -1.43
CA ASN A 203 -1.98 -13.40 -0.96
C ASN A 203 -2.84 -12.84 -2.12
N ASP A 204 -2.35 -11.82 -2.84
CA ASP A 204 -3.07 -11.27 -3.99
C ASP A 204 -3.20 -12.30 -5.13
N PHE A 205 -2.21 -13.19 -5.31
CA PHE A 205 -2.33 -14.30 -6.28
C PHE A 205 -3.51 -15.21 -5.94
N VAL A 206 -3.65 -15.68 -4.70
CA VAL A 206 -4.78 -16.54 -4.31
C VAL A 206 -6.12 -15.81 -4.37
N PHE A 207 -6.14 -14.49 -4.12
CA PHE A 207 -7.34 -13.67 -4.30
C PHE A 207 -7.73 -13.57 -5.77
N ALA A 208 -6.78 -13.30 -6.67
CA ALA A 208 -7.02 -13.22 -8.11
C ALA A 208 -7.57 -14.54 -8.65
N VAL A 209 -7.03 -15.68 -8.22
CA VAL A 209 -7.58 -17.00 -8.56
C VAL A 209 -9.01 -17.16 -8.02
N SER A 210 -9.25 -16.87 -6.74
CA SER A 210 -10.58 -17.01 -6.13
C SER A 210 -11.62 -16.13 -6.84
N ASP A 211 -11.27 -14.88 -7.14
CA ASP A 211 -12.13 -13.92 -7.84
C ASP A 211 -12.39 -14.38 -9.29
N ALA A 212 -11.38 -14.85 -10.02
CA ALA A 212 -11.52 -15.38 -11.37
C ALA A 212 -12.44 -16.61 -11.45
N LEU A 213 -12.47 -17.43 -10.40
CA LEU A 213 -13.38 -18.57 -10.26
C LEU A 213 -14.80 -18.17 -9.79
N GLY A 214 -15.11 -16.87 -9.74
CA GLY A 214 -16.37 -16.35 -9.23
C GLY A 214 -16.58 -16.65 -7.75
N ARG A 215 -15.50 -16.81 -6.97
CA ARG A 215 -15.48 -17.15 -5.54
C ARG A 215 -16.17 -18.46 -5.18
N LYS A 216 -16.40 -19.36 -6.15
CA LYS A 216 -16.90 -20.73 -5.90
C LYS A 216 -15.95 -21.53 -5.01
N ILE A 217 -14.65 -21.21 -5.08
CA ILE A 217 -13.60 -21.74 -4.20
C ILE A 217 -13.00 -20.56 -3.45
N SER A 218 -12.97 -20.64 -2.11
CA SER A 218 -12.40 -19.59 -1.27
C SER A 218 -10.89 -19.50 -1.43
N HIS A 219 -10.33 -18.31 -1.18
CA HIS A 219 -8.88 -18.10 -1.17
C HIS A 219 -8.19 -19.02 -0.15
N ASN A 220 -8.81 -19.28 1.00
CA ASN A 220 -8.28 -20.19 2.02
C ASN A 220 -8.02 -21.60 1.46
N LYS A 221 -8.98 -22.16 0.71
CA LYS A 221 -8.85 -23.48 0.08
C LYS A 221 -7.81 -23.50 -1.04
N ILE A 222 -7.72 -22.42 -1.81
CA ILE A 222 -6.70 -22.26 -2.86
C ILE A 222 -5.30 -22.23 -2.21
N ALA A 223 -5.13 -21.43 -1.15
CA ALA A 223 -3.89 -21.33 -0.39
C ALA A 223 -3.50 -22.68 0.26
N GLU A 224 -4.46 -23.38 0.86
CA GLU A 224 -4.26 -24.73 1.42
C GLU A 224 -3.73 -25.72 0.38
N ALA A 225 -4.38 -25.79 -0.79
CA ALA A 225 -3.98 -26.67 -1.87
C ALA A 225 -2.59 -26.31 -2.43
N MET A 226 -2.32 -25.02 -2.63
CA MET A 226 -1.00 -24.53 -3.03
C MET A 226 0.07 -24.92 -2.00
N ARG A 227 -0.22 -24.75 -0.70
CA ARG A 227 0.70 -25.11 0.39
C ARG A 227 0.97 -26.62 0.44
N ALA A 228 -0.06 -27.44 0.25
CA ALA A 228 0.09 -28.89 0.13
C ALA A 228 1.03 -29.28 -1.02
N SER A 229 0.95 -28.59 -2.16
CA SER A 229 1.86 -28.82 -3.29
C SER A 229 3.31 -28.43 -2.97
N HIS A 230 3.51 -27.31 -2.27
CA HIS A 230 4.83 -26.85 -1.82
C HIS A 230 5.47 -27.83 -0.83
N ARG A 231 4.66 -28.36 0.08
CA ARG A 231 5.09 -29.27 1.15
C ARG A 231 5.50 -30.66 0.69
N VAL A 232 5.29 -31.00 -0.58
CA VAL A 232 5.90 -32.20 -1.19
C VAL A 232 7.43 -32.09 -1.20
N ARG A 233 7.97 -30.87 -1.31
CA ARG A 233 9.41 -30.60 -1.46
C ARG A 233 10.02 -29.84 -0.28
N TYR A 234 9.20 -29.31 0.62
CA TYR A 234 9.64 -28.54 1.77
C TYR A 234 8.93 -29.01 3.03
N THR A 235 9.70 -29.31 4.07
CA THR A 235 9.17 -29.64 5.39
C THR A 235 9.54 -28.51 6.35
N PRO A 236 8.58 -27.86 7.03
CA PRO A 236 8.90 -26.87 8.03
C PRO A 236 9.71 -27.51 9.17
N PRO A 237 10.60 -26.74 9.82
CA PRO A 237 11.47 -27.24 10.90
C PRO A 237 10.71 -27.56 12.20
N VAL A 238 9.43 -27.17 12.28
CA VAL A 238 8.55 -27.37 13.44
C VAL A 238 7.22 -27.97 12.98
N PRO A 239 6.50 -28.69 13.86
CA PRO A 239 5.13 -29.09 13.59
C PRO A 239 4.28 -27.87 13.20
N SER A 240 3.44 -28.04 12.19
CA SER A 240 2.70 -26.96 11.58
C SER A 240 1.30 -27.43 11.18
N THR A 241 0.36 -26.50 11.01
CA THR A 241 -1.02 -26.81 10.62
C THR A 241 -1.05 -27.67 9.35
N PRO A 242 -1.87 -28.74 9.31
CA PRO A 242 -2.05 -29.56 8.11
C PRO A 242 -2.56 -28.76 6.91
N CYS A 243 -2.37 -29.31 5.72
CA CYS A 243 -2.93 -28.80 4.47
C CYS A 243 -3.21 -29.97 3.52
N ASP A 244 -4.28 -29.88 2.74
CA ASP A 244 -4.71 -30.94 1.84
C ASP A 244 -4.78 -30.50 0.37
N LYS A 245 -4.22 -31.30 -0.52
CA LYS A 245 -4.38 -31.11 -1.98
C LYS A 245 -5.84 -31.25 -2.44
N ALA A 246 -6.66 -31.98 -1.69
CA ALA A 246 -8.08 -32.18 -1.96
C ALA A 246 -8.95 -30.97 -1.57
N ALA A 247 -8.36 -29.89 -1.03
CA ALA A 247 -9.08 -28.64 -0.76
C ALA A 247 -9.67 -27.99 -2.03
N VAL A 248 -9.14 -28.34 -3.20
CA VAL A 248 -9.62 -27.90 -4.52
C VAL A 248 -9.79 -29.11 -5.47
N PRO A 249 -10.59 -28.99 -6.54
CA PRO A 249 -10.70 -30.04 -7.56
C PRO A 249 -9.34 -30.40 -8.18
N PRO A 250 -9.08 -31.69 -8.52
CA PRO A 250 -7.79 -32.14 -9.06
C PRO A 250 -7.29 -31.33 -10.26
N ARG A 251 -8.19 -31.00 -11.18
CA ARG A 251 -7.89 -30.16 -12.37
C ARG A 251 -7.32 -28.79 -11.98
N ILE A 252 -7.85 -28.16 -10.94
CA ILE A 252 -7.40 -26.86 -10.43
C ILE A 252 -6.09 -27.03 -9.65
N TYR A 253 -5.98 -28.09 -8.84
CA TYR A 253 -4.77 -28.42 -8.10
C TYR A 253 -3.55 -28.56 -9.01
N ASP A 254 -3.68 -29.28 -10.13
CA ASP A 254 -2.57 -29.50 -11.07
C ASP A 254 -2.04 -28.19 -11.66
N VAL A 255 -2.94 -27.25 -11.98
CA VAL A 255 -2.57 -25.93 -12.51
C VAL A 255 -1.95 -25.06 -11.41
N LEU A 256 -2.54 -25.02 -10.22
CA LEU A 256 -2.00 -24.28 -9.07
C LEU A 256 -0.62 -24.78 -8.66
N SER A 257 -0.42 -26.10 -8.62
CA SER A 257 0.86 -26.73 -8.28
C SER A 257 1.95 -26.36 -9.28
N LYS A 258 1.65 -26.39 -10.59
CA LYS A 258 2.60 -25.98 -11.62
C LYS A 258 2.87 -24.48 -11.58
N ALA A 259 1.83 -23.66 -11.41
CA ALA A 259 1.94 -22.21 -11.30
C ALA A 259 2.82 -21.80 -10.11
N LEU A 260 2.61 -22.40 -8.94
CA LEU A 260 3.44 -22.15 -7.76
C LEU A 260 4.89 -22.59 -7.99
N ALA A 261 5.11 -23.74 -8.63
CA ALA A 261 6.46 -24.22 -8.91
C ALA A 261 7.24 -23.27 -9.82
N VAL A 262 6.62 -22.76 -10.90
CA VAL A 262 7.29 -21.81 -11.80
C VAL A 262 7.42 -20.41 -11.20
N TYR A 263 6.46 -19.98 -10.37
CA TYR A 263 6.57 -18.74 -9.58
C TYR A 263 7.77 -18.83 -8.62
N ALA A 264 7.85 -19.91 -7.83
CA ALA A 264 8.93 -20.16 -6.88
C ALA A 264 10.29 -20.21 -7.58
N GLU A 265 10.38 -20.88 -8.72
CA GLU A 265 11.63 -20.94 -9.49
C GLU A 265 12.01 -19.57 -10.08
N GLY A 266 11.03 -18.78 -10.54
CA GLY A 266 11.26 -17.40 -10.97
C GLY A 266 11.87 -16.55 -9.85
N MET A 267 11.27 -16.60 -8.65
CA MET A 267 11.79 -15.91 -7.47
C MET A 267 13.22 -16.35 -7.16
N LYS A 268 13.46 -17.66 -7.01
CA LYS A 268 14.77 -18.20 -6.64
C LYS A 268 15.85 -17.90 -7.68
N ALA A 269 15.52 -17.94 -8.97
CA ALA A 269 16.48 -17.62 -10.02
C ALA A 269 16.93 -16.17 -9.96
N GLU A 270 16.00 -15.24 -9.74
CA GLU A 270 16.33 -13.83 -9.60
C GLU A 270 17.15 -13.54 -8.33
N LEU A 271 16.89 -14.24 -7.23
CA LEU A 271 17.73 -14.16 -6.03
C LEU A 271 19.18 -14.59 -6.28
N ARG A 272 19.38 -15.66 -7.05
CA ARG A 272 20.72 -16.15 -7.43
C ARG A 272 21.43 -15.16 -8.36
N ASP A 273 20.73 -14.60 -9.34
CA ASP A 273 21.25 -13.55 -10.22
C ASP A 273 21.69 -12.30 -9.45
N HIS A 274 21.20 -12.12 -8.21
CA HIS A 274 21.51 -10.99 -7.34
C HIS A 274 22.38 -11.36 -6.13
N GLY A 275 23.14 -12.45 -6.25
CA GLY A 275 24.27 -12.75 -5.36
C GLY A 275 23.96 -13.65 -4.17
N LEU A 276 22.77 -14.25 -4.10
CA LEU A 276 22.50 -15.31 -3.12
C LEU A 276 23.00 -16.66 -3.66
N SER A 277 23.56 -17.49 -2.77
CA SER A 277 23.86 -18.88 -3.11
C SER A 277 22.57 -19.65 -3.40
N ALA A 278 22.67 -20.76 -4.16
CA ALA A 278 21.51 -21.61 -4.43
C ALA A 278 20.84 -22.10 -3.14
N GLU A 279 21.64 -22.54 -2.15
CA GLU A 279 21.16 -23.00 -0.84
C GLU A 279 20.42 -21.90 -0.07
N LEU A 280 20.95 -20.67 -0.06
CA LEU A 280 20.34 -19.54 0.65
C LEU A 280 19.05 -19.08 -0.05
N ALA A 281 19.06 -19.01 -1.39
CA ALA A 281 17.86 -18.69 -2.17
C ALA A 281 16.74 -19.72 -1.95
N ASP A 282 17.08 -21.01 -1.95
CA ASP A 282 16.12 -22.09 -1.68
C ASP A 282 15.58 -22.02 -0.25
N THR A 283 16.45 -21.89 0.75
CA THR A 283 16.06 -21.78 2.15
C THR A 283 15.13 -20.59 2.36
N LEU A 284 15.52 -19.43 1.86
CA LEU A 284 14.77 -18.19 2.01
C LEU A 284 13.37 -18.27 1.40
N GLU A 285 13.31 -18.67 0.12
CA GLU A 285 12.06 -18.64 -0.63
C GLU A 285 11.12 -19.77 -0.19
N ASN A 286 11.64 -20.94 0.16
CA ASN A 286 10.79 -22.02 0.67
C ASN A 286 10.10 -21.66 1.99
N ILE A 287 10.80 -20.97 2.90
CA ILE A 287 10.20 -20.49 4.15
C ILE A 287 9.17 -19.40 3.85
N ASN A 288 9.50 -18.42 3.00
CA ASN A 288 8.59 -17.33 2.66
C ASN A 288 7.30 -17.85 1.99
N ILE A 289 7.39 -18.80 1.06
CA ILE A 289 6.21 -19.37 0.40
C ILE A 289 5.33 -20.12 1.40
N ASP A 290 5.91 -21.00 2.21
CA ASP A 290 5.13 -21.82 3.15
C ASP A 290 4.38 -20.95 4.17
N ILE A 291 5.05 -19.95 4.76
CA ILE A 291 4.46 -19.10 5.79
C ILE A 291 3.37 -18.18 5.23
N LYS A 292 3.53 -17.68 3.99
CA LYS A 292 2.53 -16.83 3.35
C LYS A 292 1.31 -17.62 2.92
N LEU A 293 1.49 -18.82 2.36
CA LEU A 293 0.36 -19.72 2.08
C LEU A 293 -0.30 -20.23 3.36
N HIS A 294 0.45 -20.46 4.45
CA HIS A 294 -0.12 -20.80 5.76
C HIS A 294 -1.02 -19.68 6.29
N THR A 295 -0.53 -18.43 6.20
CA THR A 295 -1.30 -17.25 6.61
C THR A 295 -2.57 -17.12 5.75
N ALA A 296 -2.46 -17.25 4.43
CA ALA A 296 -3.59 -17.18 3.51
C ALA A 296 -4.59 -18.35 3.67
N GLN A 297 -4.11 -19.52 4.12
CA GLN A 297 -4.96 -20.68 4.44
C GLN A 297 -5.86 -20.40 5.64
N LEU A 298 -5.38 -19.68 6.66
CA LEU A 298 -6.07 -19.55 7.95
C LEU A 298 -6.74 -18.20 8.21
N GLU A 299 -6.20 -17.10 7.67
CA GLU A 299 -6.72 -15.76 7.90
C GLU A 299 -7.86 -15.41 6.92
N PRO A 300 -8.85 -14.59 7.35
CA PRO A 300 -9.86 -14.07 6.44
C PRO A 300 -9.23 -13.05 5.49
N ARG A 301 -9.81 -12.93 4.29
CA ARG A 301 -9.30 -12.04 3.23
C ARG A 301 -9.22 -10.59 3.70
N GLU A 302 -10.21 -10.12 4.45
CA GLU A 302 -10.28 -8.74 4.94
C GLU A 302 -9.09 -8.41 5.84
N GLN A 303 -8.67 -9.36 6.68
CA GLN A 303 -7.52 -9.21 7.57
C GLN A 303 -6.21 -9.16 6.77
N LEU A 304 -6.05 -10.04 5.77
CA LEU A 304 -4.87 -10.07 4.90
C LEU A 304 -4.75 -8.78 4.07
N GLU A 305 -5.86 -8.33 3.47
CA GLU A 305 -5.91 -7.07 2.73
C GLU A 305 -5.57 -5.89 3.65
N TRP A 306 -6.10 -5.86 4.87
CA TRP A 306 -5.79 -4.83 5.87
C TRP A 306 -4.31 -4.85 6.26
N GLN A 307 -3.74 -6.01 6.55
CA GLN A 307 -2.31 -6.16 6.89
C GLN A 307 -1.42 -5.68 5.74
N THR A 308 -1.72 -6.08 4.49
CA THR A 308 -0.99 -5.60 3.32
C THR A 308 -1.06 -4.08 3.19
N ARG A 309 -2.24 -3.46 3.36
CA ARG A 309 -2.39 -1.99 3.36
C ARG A 309 -1.53 -1.31 4.42
N LYS A 310 -1.46 -1.87 5.63
CA LYS A 310 -0.67 -1.30 6.74
C LYS A 310 0.84 -1.46 6.54
N HIS A 311 1.28 -2.54 5.91
CA HIS A 311 2.69 -2.80 5.65
C HIS A 311 3.20 -2.14 4.36
N ALA A 312 2.34 -1.90 3.38
CA ALA A 312 2.69 -1.27 2.11
C ALA A 312 2.73 0.26 2.27
N THR A 313 3.77 0.75 2.96
CA THR A 313 4.00 2.18 3.11
C THR A 313 4.25 2.84 1.75
N ARG A 314 3.82 4.09 1.59
CA ARG A 314 4.06 4.90 0.39
C ARG A 314 5.55 4.95 0.03
N GLY A 315 5.89 4.61 -1.22
CA GLY A 315 7.27 4.49 -1.70
C GLY A 315 8.04 3.29 -1.15
N GLY A 316 7.40 2.42 -0.37
CA GLY A 316 8.02 1.28 0.29
C GLY A 316 8.15 0.04 -0.61
N ILE A 317 8.86 -0.96 -0.10
CA ILE A 317 9.17 -2.21 -0.82
C ILE A 317 7.92 -3.03 -1.13
N LEU A 318 7.03 -3.20 -0.14
CA LEU A 318 5.80 -3.96 -0.32
C LEU A 318 4.81 -3.25 -1.26
N GLU A 319 4.72 -1.91 -1.21
CA GLU A 319 3.94 -1.14 -2.19
C GLU A 319 4.43 -1.42 -3.61
N ARG A 320 5.75 -1.38 -3.83
CA ARG A 320 6.34 -1.70 -5.13
C ARG A 320 5.98 -3.12 -5.57
N ALA A 321 6.07 -4.10 -4.68
CA ALA A 321 5.69 -5.49 -4.99
C ALA A 321 4.21 -5.61 -5.39
N CYS A 322 3.29 -4.93 -4.68
CA CYS A 322 1.87 -4.89 -5.03
C CYS A 322 1.62 -4.26 -6.42
N ILE A 323 2.32 -3.17 -6.74
CA ILE A 323 2.21 -2.50 -8.04
C ILE A 323 2.68 -3.43 -9.16
N GLU A 324 3.84 -4.08 -9.00
CA GLU A 324 4.40 -4.93 -10.04
C GLU A 324 3.58 -6.22 -10.24
N PHE A 325 2.97 -6.78 -9.19
CA PHE A 325 2.01 -7.87 -9.34
C PHE A 325 0.78 -7.45 -10.16
N PHE A 326 0.19 -6.30 -9.84
CA PHE A 326 -0.98 -5.79 -10.55
C PHE A 326 -0.66 -5.58 -12.04
N ARG A 327 0.54 -5.11 -12.36
CA ARG A 327 0.96 -4.84 -13.74
C ARG A 327 1.35 -6.09 -14.54
N ARG A 328 1.94 -7.09 -13.89
CA ARG A 328 2.63 -8.19 -14.58
C ARG A 328 2.01 -9.55 -14.37
N ILE A 329 1.59 -9.85 -13.13
CA ILE A 329 1.14 -11.19 -12.75
C ILE A 329 -0.38 -11.32 -12.85
N GLU A 330 -1.14 -10.38 -12.28
CA GLU A 330 -2.61 -10.42 -12.28
C GLU A 330 -3.22 -10.52 -13.71
N PRO A 331 -2.68 -9.83 -14.74
CA PRO A 331 -3.16 -9.94 -16.11
C PRO A 331 -2.93 -11.33 -16.75
N LEU A 332 -2.01 -12.13 -16.22
CA LEU A 332 -1.79 -13.51 -16.64
C LEU A 332 -2.72 -14.47 -15.89
N VAL A 333 -2.88 -14.26 -14.58
CA VAL A 333 -3.62 -15.15 -13.67
C VAL A 333 -5.13 -15.06 -13.91
N THR A 334 -5.68 -13.85 -13.93
CA THR A 334 -7.14 -13.65 -13.96
C THR A 334 -7.79 -14.27 -15.21
N PRO A 335 -7.30 -14.04 -16.43
CA PRO A 335 -7.90 -14.64 -17.63
C PRO A 335 -7.73 -16.16 -17.67
N CYS A 336 -6.59 -16.68 -17.21
CA CYS A 336 -6.32 -18.12 -17.16
C CYS A 336 -7.34 -18.84 -16.27
N PHE A 337 -7.55 -18.36 -15.04
CA PHE A 337 -8.49 -19.01 -14.12
C PHE A 337 -9.96 -18.74 -14.45
N SER A 338 -10.28 -17.63 -15.13
CA SER A 338 -11.65 -17.35 -15.58
C SER A 338 -12.13 -18.32 -16.65
N LYS A 339 -11.21 -18.94 -17.40
CA LYS A 339 -11.50 -19.90 -18.48
C LYS A 339 -11.07 -21.32 -18.14
N ILE A 340 -10.72 -21.60 -16.88
CA ILE A 340 -10.05 -22.84 -16.51
C ILE A 340 -10.88 -24.10 -16.77
N ASP A 341 -12.21 -23.96 -16.78
CA ASP A 341 -13.15 -25.03 -17.07
C ASP A 341 -13.20 -25.36 -18.57
N GLU A 342 -12.92 -24.38 -19.43
CA GLU A 342 -12.92 -24.48 -20.90
C GLU A 342 -11.55 -24.92 -21.44
N GLU A 343 -10.48 -24.31 -20.95
CA GLU A 343 -9.12 -24.47 -21.49
C GLU A 343 -8.08 -24.53 -20.36
N LEU A 344 -7.13 -25.46 -20.46
CA LEU A 344 -5.99 -25.53 -19.55
C LEU A 344 -4.83 -24.68 -20.08
N PRO A 345 -4.06 -23.99 -19.22
CA PRO A 345 -2.92 -23.21 -19.68
C PRO A 345 -1.85 -24.10 -20.32
N GLY A 346 -1.37 -23.68 -21.49
CA GLY A 346 -0.21 -24.28 -22.17
C GLY A 346 1.11 -23.87 -21.53
N GLN A 347 2.22 -24.45 -22.03
CA GLN A 347 3.57 -24.17 -21.52
C GLN A 347 3.94 -22.69 -21.60
N ASP A 348 3.56 -22.00 -22.69
CA ASP A 348 3.82 -20.58 -22.90
C ASP A 348 3.28 -19.69 -21.76
N TRP A 349 2.16 -20.07 -21.14
CA TRP A 349 1.61 -19.35 -20.00
C TRP A 349 2.47 -19.51 -18.75
N TYR A 350 2.95 -20.72 -18.46
CA TYR A 350 3.84 -20.98 -17.33
C TYR A 350 5.19 -20.29 -17.52
N ASP A 351 5.73 -20.28 -18.75
CA ASP A 351 6.96 -19.58 -19.09
C ASP A 351 6.79 -18.06 -18.94
N ALA A 352 5.63 -17.52 -19.33
CA ALA A 352 5.27 -16.12 -19.10
C ALA A 352 5.16 -15.80 -17.60
N LEU A 353 4.48 -16.64 -16.81
CA LEU A 353 4.37 -16.45 -15.37
C LEU A 353 5.74 -16.45 -14.69
N GLN A 354 6.62 -17.38 -15.05
CA GLN A 354 7.99 -17.43 -14.51
C GLN A 354 8.77 -16.17 -14.87
N ARG A 355 8.74 -15.76 -16.14
CA ARG A 355 9.44 -14.55 -16.62
C ARG A 355 8.93 -13.30 -15.90
N GLU A 356 7.62 -13.12 -15.79
CA GLU A 356 7.06 -11.94 -15.14
C GLU A 356 7.27 -11.95 -13.62
N THR A 357 7.36 -13.12 -12.99
CA THR A 357 7.77 -13.25 -11.58
C THR A 357 9.21 -12.77 -11.38
N ARG A 358 10.13 -13.13 -12.29
CA ARG A 358 11.51 -12.61 -12.29
C ARG A 358 11.55 -11.10 -12.46
N ASN A 359 10.83 -10.58 -13.45
CA ASN A 359 10.76 -9.14 -13.71
C ASN A 359 10.22 -8.37 -12.50
N MET A 360 9.16 -8.88 -11.86
CA MET A 360 8.59 -8.31 -10.65
C MET A 360 9.63 -8.23 -9.52
N LEU A 361 10.32 -9.34 -9.21
CA LEU A 361 11.31 -9.34 -8.14
C LEU A 361 12.52 -8.44 -8.47
N ARG A 362 12.97 -8.40 -9.72
CA ARG A 362 14.04 -7.50 -10.18
C ARG A 362 13.70 -6.04 -9.91
N GLU A 363 12.52 -5.59 -10.33
CA GLU A 363 12.02 -4.23 -10.09
C GLU A 363 11.91 -3.88 -8.60
N VAL A 364 11.50 -4.84 -7.77
CA VAL A 364 11.44 -4.65 -6.31
C VAL A 364 12.84 -4.54 -5.69
N ILE A 365 13.81 -5.33 -6.17
CA ILE A 365 15.19 -5.25 -5.71
C ILE A 365 15.83 -3.91 -6.10
N ASP A 366 15.65 -3.49 -7.35
CA ASP A 366 16.18 -2.21 -7.85
C ASP A 366 15.56 -1.04 -7.06
N HIS A 367 14.25 -1.07 -6.83
CA HIS A 367 13.57 -0.11 -5.96
C HIS A 367 14.14 -0.09 -4.54
N THR A 368 14.39 -1.25 -3.95
CA THR A 368 14.94 -1.38 -2.60
C THR A 368 16.37 -0.83 -2.50
N ARG A 369 17.18 -1.03 -3.54
CA ARG A 369 18.57 -0.54 -3.59
C ARG A 369 18.64 0.97 -3.77
N HIS A 370 17.85 1.52 -4.70
CA HIS A 370 18.07 2.85 -5.24
C HIS A 370 17.01 3.88 -4.86
N HIS A 371 15.75 3.49 -4.65
CA HIS A 371 14.63 4.43 -4.67
C HIS A 371 13.90 4.60 -3.33
N LEU A 372 14.32 3.89 -2.27
CA LEU A 372 13.71 4.01 -0.93
C LEU A 372 13.81 5.41 -0.31
N SER A 373 14.70 6.26 -0.83
CA SER A 373 14.95 7.62 -0.31
C SER A 373 14.70 8.70 -1.36
N ASP A 374 14.18 8.32 -2.53
CA ASP A 374 13.90 9.28 -3.59
C ASP A 374 12.68 10.13 -3.22
N PRO A 375 12.69 11.44 -3.56
CA PRO A 375 11.50 12.26 -3.43
C PRO A 375 10.41 11.75 -4.38
N PRO A 376 9.11 11.97 -4.05
CA PRO A 376 8.01 11.62 -4.94
C PRO A 376 8.18 12.27 -6.32
N LYS A 377 7.83 11.54 -7.38
CA LYS A 377 7.91 12.08 -8.74
C LYS A 377 6.81 13.11 -8.95
N GLU A 378 7.14 14.19 -9.66
CA GLU A 378 6.12 15.11 -10.15
C GLU A 378 5.31 14.45 -11.26
N VAL A 379 4.01 14.30 -11.04
CA VAL A 379 3.07 13.65 -11.96
C VAL A 379 1.79 14.47 -12.08
N THR A 380 1.11 14.34 -13.22
CA THR A 380 -0.19 14.99 -13.47
C THR A 380 -1.24 13.92 -13.70
N CYS A 381 -2.34 13.96 -12.95
CA CYS A 381 -3.44 13.00 -13.15
C CYS A 381 -4.11 13.21 -14.52
N THR A 382 -4.77 12.16 -15.00
CA THR A 382 -5.54 12.16 -16.26
C THR A 382 -7.01 11.82 -15.98
N MET A 383 -7.86 11.85 -17.02
CA MET A 383 -9.25 11.41 -16.93
C MET A 383 -9.39 9.99 -16.36
N GLU A 384 -8.49 9.10 -16.74
CA GLU A 384 -8.47 7.71 -16.28
C GLU A 384 -8.24 7.64 -14.77
N HIS A 385 -7.25 8.38 -14.26
CA HIS A 385 -6.98 8.48 -12.82
C HIS A 385 -8.22 8.98 -12.05
N HIS A 386 -8.83 10.07 -12.53
CA HIS A 386 -10.04 10.63 -11.93
C HIS A 386 -11.20 9.62 -11.91
N GLY A 387 -11.50 9.01 -13.07
CA GLY A 387 -12.60 8.06 -13.20
C GLY A 387 -12.40 6.83 -12.34
N VAL A 388 -11.19 6.26 -12.36
CA VAL A 388 -10.88 5.06 -11.58
C VAL A 388 -10.91 5.34 -10.09
N LEU A 389 -10.37 6.47 -9.61
CA LEU A 389 -10.47 6.83 -8.20
C LEU A 389 -11.92 6.92 -7.72
N TYR A 390 -12.78 7.62 -8.49
CA TYR A 390 -14.21 7.68 -8.18
C TYR A 390 -14.84 6.28 -8.14
N GLY A 391 -14.60 5.47 -9.17
CA GLY A 391 -15.15 4.11 -9.27
C GLY A 391 -14.71 3.20 -8.12
N LEU A 392 -13.47 3.34 -7.65
CA LEU A 392 -12.93 2.60 -6.51
C LEU A 392 -13.58 3.04 -5.19
N LEU A 393 -13.73 4.35 -4.96
CA LEU A 393 -14.44 4.88 -3.79
C LEU A 393 -15.90 4.36 -3.75
N ALA A 394 -16.57 4.41 -4.89
CA ALA A 394 -17.92 3.89 -5.04
C ALA A 394 -18.01 2.38 -4.74
N ARG A 395 -17.13 1.58 -5.34
CA ARG A 395 -17.10 0.13 -5.12
C ARG A 395 -16.86 -0.22 -3.66
N GLU A 396 -15.83 0.34 -3.04
CA GLU A 396 -15.47 -0.03 -1.67
C GLU A 396 -16.52 0.43 -0.65
N ALA A 397 -17.11 1.61 -0.83
CA ALA A 397 -18.21 2.08 0.03
C ALA A 397 -19.42 1.14 -0.07
N ILE A 398 -19.87 0.81 -1.29
CA ILE A 398 -21.05 -0.03 -1.52
C ILE A 398 -20.79 -1.47 -1.06
N ARG A 399 -19.64 -2.05 -1.40
CA ARG A 399 -19.31 -3.43 -1.02
C ARG A 399 -19.26 -3.65 0.49
N ARG A 400 -18.76 -2.66 1.24
CA ARG A 400 -18.57 -2.76 2.70
C ARG A 400 -19.80 -2.33 3.50
N CYS A 401 -20.58 -1.37 2.99
CA CYS A 401 -21.66 -0.74 3.73
C CYS A 401 -23.04 -0.83 3.06
N GLY A 402 -23.17 -1.51 1.92
CA GLY A 402 -24.42 -1.69 1.19
C GLY A 402 -25.07 -0.35 0.83
N GLU A 403 -26.37 -0.24 1.08
CA GLU A 403 -27.16 0.98 0.79
C GLU A 403 -26.67 2.21 1.55
N ALA A 404 -26.14 2.07 2.78
CA ALA A 404 -25.54 3.20 3.49
C ALA A 404 -24.30 3.73 2.77
N GLY A 405 -23.48 2.82 2.21
CA GLY A 405 -22.33 3.19 1.39
C GLY A 405 -22.73 3.85 0.08
N LYS A 406 -23.77 3.33 -0.59
CA LYS A 406 -24.34 3.94 -1.79
C LYS A 406 -24.86 5.35 -1.51
N LYS A 407 -25.59 5.54 -0.41
CA LYS A 407 -26.10 6.86 0.00
C LYS A 407 -24.95 7.84 0.26
N ALA A 408 -23.95 7.46 1.04
CA ALA A 408 -22.81 8.32 1.35
C ALA A 408 -22.02 8.71 0.09
N LEU A 409 -21.85 7.77 -0.85
CA LEU A 409 -21.28 8.05 -2.17
C LEU A 409 -22.10 9.10 -2.93
N VAL A 410 -23.41 8.89 -3.07
CA VAL A 410 -24.29 9.81 -3.83
C VAL A 410 -24.30 11.20 -3.20
N ASP A 411 -24.42 11.30 -1.87
CA ASP A 411 -24.34 12.58 -1.17
C ASP A 411 -22.98 13.27 -1.41
N GLY A 412 -21.88 12.51 -1.38
CA GLY A 412 -20.55 12.99 -1.70
C GLY A 412 -20.44 13.51 -3.14
N THR A 413 -21.03 12.81 -4.11
CA THR A 413 -21.08 13.22 -5.52
C THR A 413 -21.90 14.49 -5.71
N VAL A 414 -23.06 14.59 -5.05
CA VAL A 414 -23.91 15.80 -5.07
C VAL A 414 -23.15 16.99 -4.48
N LYS A 415 -22.45 16.80 -3.36
CA LYS A 415 -21.62 17.84 -2.73
C LYS A 415 -20.48 18.27 -3.63
N HIS A 416 -19.75 17.32 -4.22
CA HIS A 416 -18.69 17.57 -5.19
C HIS A 416 -19.19 18.38 -6.40
N ALA A 417 -20.33 17.98 -6.99
CA ALA A 417 -20.99 18.69 -8.08
C ALA A 417 -21.42 20.12 -7.66
N THR A 418 -21.95 20.26 -6.44
CA THR A 418 -22.42 21.54 -5.90
C THR A 418 -21.28 22.52 -5.67
N GLU A 419 -20.19 22.07 -5.06
CA GLU A 419 -18.98 22.88 -4.85
C GLU A 419 -18.43 23.40 -6.19
N ARG A 420 -18.41 22.54 -7.21
CA ARG A 420 -18.01 22.93 -8.57
C ARG A 420 -18.97 23.92 -9.21
N GLY A 421 -20.27 23.66 -9.18
CA GLY A 421 -21.27 24.57 -9.74
C GLY A 421 -21.26 25.95 -9.07
N LYS A 422 -21.07 26.01 -7.75
CA LYS A 422 -20.92 27.26 -7.01
C LYS A 422 -19.66 28.05 -7.39
N ARG A 423 -18.52 27.38 -7.61
CA ARG A 423 -17.31 28.04 -8.13
C ARG A 423 -17.55 28.62 -9.53
N MET A 424 -18.19 27.85 -10.41
CA MET A 424 -18.54 28.31 -11.75
C MET A 424 -19.49 29.51 -11.70
N ARG A 425 -20.49 29.48 -10.81
CA ARG A 425 -21.40 30.59 -10.54
C ARG A 425 -20.64 31.83 -10.07
N GLN A 426 -19.73 31.68 -9.12
CA GLN A 426 -18.93 32.79 -8.60
C GLN A 426 -18.07 33.42 -9.69
N ASN A 427 -17.40 32.60 -10.51
CA ASN A 427 -16.62 33.07 -11.64
C ASN A 427 -17.49 33.86 -12.65
N ALA A 428 -18.73 33.45 -12.87
CA ALA A 428 -19.66 34.20 -13.73
C ALA A 428 -19.97 35.58 -13.17
N LEU A 429 -20.31 35.65 -11.87
CA LEU A 429 -20.58 36.91 -11.19
C LEU A 429 -19.36 37.84 -11.15
N ASP A 430 -18.17 37.29 -10.90
CA ASP A 430 -16.92 38.06 -10.84
C ASP A 430 -16.55 38.66 -12.21
N ASN A 431 -16.98 38.02 -13.31
CA ASN A 431 -16.81 38.54 -14.67
C ASN A 431 -17.98 39.45 -15.12
N GLY A 432 -18.96 39.71 -14.26
CA GLY A 432 -20.12 40.54 -14.57
C GLY A 432 -21.12 39.87 -15.53
N ASP A 433 -21.05 38.56 -15.70
CA ASP A 433 -21.95 37.81 -16.58
C ASP A 433 -23.22 37.37 -15.83
N GLU A 434 -24.36 37.44 -16.54
CA GLU A 434 -25.62 36.92 -16.02
C GLU A 434 -25.56 35.40 -15.82
N LEU A 435 -26.27 34.90 -14.80
CA LEU A 435 -26.44 33.47 -14.55
C LEU A 435 -27.46 32.84 -15.50
N ALA A 436 -27.26 33.05 -16.81
CA ALA A 436 -28.06 32.53 -17.90
C ALA A 436 -27.60 31.13 -18.35
N ARG A 437 -28.52 30.35 -18.95
CA ARG A 437 -28.27 28.94 -19.32
C ARG A 437 -27.13 28.76 -20.33
N ASN A 438 -26.97 29.71 -21.25
CA ASN A 438 -25.86 29.71 -22.21
C ASN A 438 -24.50 30.06 -21.56
N ASN A 439 -24.49 30.87 -20.49
CA ASN A 439 -23.26 31.28 -19.82
C ASN A 439 -22.66 30.16 -18.95
N TYR A 440 -23.48 29.24 -18.42
CA TYR A 440 -23.01 28.08 -17.65
C TYR A 440 -21.81 27.35 -18.32
N ARG A 441 -21.88 27.14 -19.64
CA ARG A 441 -20.87 26.38 -20.39
C ARG A 441 -19.55 27.13 -20.59
N LEU A 442 -19.53 28.46 -20.41
CA LEU A 442 -18.33 29.30 -20.51
C LEU A 442 -17.39 29.10 -19.33
N TYR A 443 -17.94 28.77 -18.16
CA TYR A 443 -17.19 28.61 -16.91
C TYR A 443 -16.80 27.17 -16.60
N ARG A 444 -16.94 26.24 -17.57
CA ARG A 444 -16.62 24.83 -17.34
C ARG A 444 -15.16 24.66 -16.94
N GLU A 445 -14.96 24.00 -15.80
CA GLU A 445 -13.61 23.83 -15.23
C GLU A 445 -12.78 22.69 -15.85
N TRP A 446 -13.33 21.91 -16.80
CA TRP A 446 -12.57 20.80 -17.38
C TRP A 446 -11.70 21.27 -18.56
N PRO A 447 -10.43 20.82 -18.66
CA PRO A 447 -9.59 21.14 -19.81
C PRO A 447 -10.03 20.32 -21.02
N ASP A 448 -9.70 20.81 -22.23
CA ASP A 448 -9.72 19.95 -23.42
C ASP A 448 -8.69 18.82 -23.26
N GLN A 449 -9.09 17.59 -23.58
CA GLN A 449 -8.31 16.37 -23.35
C GLN A 449 -7.72 15.80 -24.64
N GLY A 450 -7.85 16.54 -25.74
CA GLY A 450 -7.33 16.15 -27.03
C GLY A 450 -8.24 15.16 -27.78
N PRO A 451 -7.87 14.85 -29.02
CA PRO A 451 -8.72 14.11 -29.94
C PRO A 451 -9.05 12.70 -29.43
N GLY A 452 -10.31 12.30 -29.57
CA GLY A 452 -10.77 10.95 -29.31
C GLY A 452 -11.15 10.64 -27.86
N LYS A 453 -10.78 11.47 -26.86
CA LYS A 453 -11.13 11.21 -25.45
C LYS A 453 -12.61 11.40 -25.14
N MET A 454 -13.14 12.57 -25.48
CA MET A 454 -14.56 12.90 -25.38
C MET A 454 -15.06 13.29 -26.77
N VAL A 455 -15.83 12.39 -27.40
CA VAL A 455 -16.30 12.61 -28.78
C VAL A 455 -17.72 13.15 -28.77
N PRO A 456 -17.94 14.41 -29.20
CA PRO A 456 -19.27 14.97 -29.31
C PRO A 456 -20.06 14.27 -30.43
N GLY A 457 -21.34 14.02 -30.18
CA GLY A 457 -22.29 13.56 -31.18
C GLY A 457 -23.15 14.70 -31.75
N PRO A 458 -24.27 14.36 -32.39
CA PRO A 458 -25.22 15.34 -32.92
C PRO A 458 -25.67 16.36 -31.86
N THR A 459 -25.80 17.63 -32.28
CA THR A 459 -26.33 18.71 -31.45
C THR A 459 -27.61 19.24 -32.07
N GLN A 460 -28.69 19.27 -31.28
CA GLN A 460 -29.94 19.93 -31.63
C GLN A 460 -29.99 21.28 -30.93
N TYR A 461 -30.39 22.34 -31.64
CA TYR A 461 -30.47 23.69 -31.08
C TYR A 461 -31.90 24.15 -30.74
N SER A 462 -32.91 23.59 -31.42
CA SER A 462 -34.33 23.94 -31.31
C SER A 462 -35.18 22.68 -31.54
N PRO A 463 -36.35 22.49 -30.90
CA PRO A 463 -37.00 23.39 -29.93
C PRO A 463 -36.35 23.39 -28.54
N SER A 464 -35.46 22.44 -28.26
CA SER A 464 -34.58 22.46 -27.09
C SER A 464 -33.14 22.18 -27.50
N TYR A 465 -32.20 22.77 -26.77
CA TYR A 465 -30.77 22.58 -26.91
C TYR A 465 -30.38 21.23 -26.30
N VAL A 466 -30.13 20.26 -27.18
CA VAL A 466 -29.71 18.91 -26.81
C VAL A 466 -28.31 18.67 -27.34
N THR A 467 -27.40 18.27 -26.46
CA THR A 467 -26.06 17.83 -26.85
C THR A 467 -25.88 16.35 -26.57
N SER A 468 -25.08 15.66 -27.38
CA SER A 468 -24.73 14.27 -27.11
C SER A 468 -23.22 14.00 -27.09
N ILE A 469 -22.85 12.90 -26.44
CA ILE A 469 -21.49 12.35 -26.39
C ILE A 469 -21.57 10.90 -26.84
N THR A 470 -20.82 10.54 -27.89
CA THR A 470 -20.80 9.19 -28.48
C THR A 470 -19.63 8.35 -27.97
N ARG A 471 -18.60 8.97 -27.39
CA ARG A 471 -17.49 8.29 -26.69
C ARG A 471 -17.06 9.08 -25.45
N CYS A 472 -16.91 8.38 -24.33
CA CYS A 472 -16.53 8.96 -23.05
C CYS A 472 -15.34 8.21 -22.43
N GLU A 473 -14.22 8.90 -22.21
CA GLU A 473 -13.02 8.29 -21.62
C GLU A 473 -13.25 7.72 -20.22
N TRP A 474 -14.15 8.27 -19.41
CA TRP A 474 -14.49 7.67 -18.10
C TRP A 474 -15.15 6.32 -18.26
N VAL A 475 -16.07 6.16 -19.22
CA VAL A 475 -16.71 4.87 -19.49
C VAL A 475 -15.68 3.85 -19.95
N GLU A 476 -14.75 4.26 -20.81
CA GLU A 476 -13.68 3.37 -21.28
C GLU A 476 -12.72 2.98 -20.16
N ALA A 477 -12.34 3.92 -19.28
CA ALA A 477 -11.57 3.64 -18.08
C ALA A 477 -12.31 2.68 -17.14
N TRP A 478 -13.60 2.92 -16.87
CA TRP A 478 -14.38 2.05 -16.00
C TRP A 478 -14.56 0.64 -16.58
N LYS A 479 -14.78 0.50 -17.89
CA LYS A 479 -14.79 -0.82 -18.55
C LYS A 479 -13.45 -1.52 -18.40
N LYS A 480 -12.34 -0.83 -18.72
CA LYS A 480 -10.97 -1.33 -18.61
C LYS A 480 -10.66 -1.84 -17.19
N HIS A 481 -11.20 -1.18 -16.17
CA HIS A 481 -10.91 -1.47 -14.78
C HIS A 481 -12.01 -2.27 -14.04
N GLY A 482 -13.07 -2.69 -14.72
CA GLY A 482 -14.18 -3.43 -14.11
C GLY A 482 -15.00 -2.61 -13.10
N LEU A 483 -15.11 -1.29 -13.34
CA LEU A 483 -15.76 -0.33 -12.44
C LEU A 483 -17.03 0.30 -13.04
N LEU A 484 -17.53 -0.20 -14.18
CA LEU A 484 -18.61 0.45 -14.94
C LEU A 484 -19.89 0.65 -14.12
N GLU A 485 -20.32 -0.37 -13.37
CA GLU A 485 -21.51 -0.30 -12.52
C GLU A 485 -21.38 0.72 -11.38
N TYR A 486 -20.15 0.95 -10.89
CA TYR A 486 -19.87 1.90 -9.81
C TYR A 486 -19.66 3.33 -10.34
N GLY A 487 -19.04 3.45 -11.51
CA GLY A 487 -18.84 4.72 -12.20
C GLY A 487 -20.15 5.38 -12.65
N LEU A 488 -21.19 4.57 -12.95
CA LEU A 488 -22.53 5.04 -13.33
C LEU A 488 -23.09 6.11 -12.37
N TYR A 489 -22.87 5.95 -11.06
CA TYR A 489 -23.35 6.92 -10.06
C TYR A 489 -22.78 8.33 -10.27
N PHE A 490 -21.61 8.47 -10.88
CA PHE A 490 -21.08 9.77 -11.28
C PHE A 490 -21.98 10.39 -12.35
N CYS A 491 -22.26 9.65 -13.42
CA CYS A 491 -23.07 10.11 -14.55
C CYS A 491 -24.50 10.46 -14.16
N GLU A 492 -25.11 9.72 -13.23
CA GLU A 492 -26.49 9.97 -12.79
C GLU A 492 -26.64 11.26 -11.99
N ASN A 493 -25.58 11.68 -11.29
CA ASN A 493 -25.65 12.74 -10.28
C ASN A 493 -24.85 14.00 -10.64
N MET A 494 -23.78 13.92 -11.45
CA MET A 494 -22.85 15.03 -11.63
C MET A 494 -23.50 16.22 -12.36
N ASP A 495 -23.90 16.07 -13.62
CA ASP A 495 -24.33 17.19 -14.46
C ASP A 495 -25.60 17.87 -13.92
N LYS A 496 -26.55 17.10 -13.39
CA LYS A 496 -27.81 17.62 -12.81
C LYS A 496 -27.56 18.53 -11.61
N ASN A 497 -26.75 18.08 -10.67
CA ASN A 497 -26.48 18.84 -9.45
C ASN A 497 -25.52 20.00 -9.71
N LEU A 498 -24.57 19.83 -10.63
CA LEU A 498 -23.65 20.90 -11.02
C LEU A 498 -24.41 22.04 -11.72
N TYR A 499 -25.28 21.73 -12.70
CA TYR A 499 -26.06 22.73 -13.44
C TYR A 499 -27.02 23.49 -12.51
N ARG A 500 -27.69 22.78 -11.60
CA ARG A 500 -28.55 23.38 -10.57
C ARG A 500 -27.76 24.22 -9.56
N ALA A 501 -26.53 23.85 -9.22
CA ALA A 501 -25.71 24.66 -8.31
C ALA A 501 -25.17 25.93 -8.96
N PHE A 502 -25.10 25.98 -10.30
CA PHE A 502 -24.82 27.22 -11.02
C PHE A 502 -25.99 28.20 -10.94
N ASN A 503 -27.22 27.71 -11.13
CA ASN A 503 -28.46 28.45 -10.91
C ASN A 503 -29.57 27.47 -10.50
N GLU A 504 -30.25 27.73 -9.38
CA GLU A 504 -31.17 26.79 -8.74
C GLU A 504 -32.40 26.43 -9.60
N ASP A 505 -32.75 27.29 -10.57
CA ASP A 505 -33.85 27.09 -11.51
C ASP A 505 -33.44 26.23 -12.73
N PHE A 506 -32.18 25.81 -12.82
CA PHE A 506 -31.67 25.07 -13.96
C PHE A 506 -31.88 23.57 -13.78
N VAL A 507 -32.51 22.96 -14.78
CA VAL A 507 -32.75 21.53 -14.88
C VAL A 507 -32.17 21.03 -16.19
N VAL A 508 -31.38 19.96 -16.13
CA VAL A 508 -30.89 19.22 -17.30
C VAL A 508 -31.47 17.82 -17.23
N GLU A 509 -32.16 17.42 -18.30
CA GLU A 509 -32.60 16.05 -18.46
C GLU A 509 -31.50 15.23 -19.12
N VAL A 510 -31.30 14.00 -18.63
CA VAL A 510 -30.26 13.07 -19.12
C VAL A 510 -30.94 11.76 -19.53
N PRO A 511 -31.60 11.72 -20.71
CA PRO A 511 -32.44 10.58 -21.09
C PRO A 511 -31.64 9.31 -21.40
N THR A 512 -30.43 9.45 -21.95
CA THR A 512 -29.58 8.33 -22.31
C THR A 512 -28.19 8.47 -21.71
N LEU A 513 -27.61 7.32 -21.36
CA LEU A 513 -26.27 7.18 -20.79
C LEU A 513 -25.58 5.96 -21.40
N ILE A 514 -24.37 6.16 -21.94
CA ILE A 514 -23.50 5.06 -22.40
C ILE A 514 -23.28 3.98 -21.32
N PRO A 515 -23.03 4.29 -20.03
CA PRO A 515 -22.84 3.24 -19.03
C PRO A 515 -24.10 2.36 -18.80
N LEU A 516 -25.27 2.79 -19.25
CA LEU A 516 -26.51 1.99 -19.24
C LEU A 516 -26.73 1.19 -20.54
N GLY A 517 -25.77 1.17 -21.46
CA GLY A 517 -25.85 0.44 -22.72
C GLY A 517 -26.41 1.23 -23.91
N HIS A 518 -26.69 2.52 -23.74
CA HIS A 518 -27.10 3.38 -24.86
C HIS A 518 -25.91 3.72 -25.79
N GLU A 519 -26.20 4.03 -27.06
CA GLU A 519 -25.17 4.40 -28.05
C GLU A 519 -24.48 5.75 -27.74
N GLN A 520 -25.17 6.65 -27.04
CA GLN A 520 -24.67 7.97 -26.68
C GLN A 520 -25.28 8.47 -25.37
N CYS A 521 -24.58 9.34 -24.66
CA CYS A 521 -25.17 10.15 -23.60
C CYS A 521 -25.89 11.34 -24.23
N THR A 522 -27.10 11.67 -23.79
CA THR A 522 -27.85 12.85 -24.25
C THR A 522 -28.15 13.78 -23.08
N PHE A 523 -28.01 15.08 -23.31
CA PHE A 523 -28.23 16.12 -22.31
C PHE A 523 -29.15 17.18 -22.91
N ASP A 524 -30.38 17.27 -22.41
CA ASP A 524 -31.34 18.31 -22.76
C ASP A 524 -31.27 19.41 -21.71
N TRP A 525 -30.78 20.59 -22.13
CA TRP A 525 -30.49 21.69 -21.23
C TRP A 525 -31.71 22.57 -20.92
N GLY A 526 -32.89 22.25 -21.48
CA GLY A 526 -34.17 22.90 -21.16
C GLY A 526 -34.35 24.31 -21.72
N PHE A 527 -33.67 24.66 -22.82
CA PHE A 527 -33.83 25.94 -23.50
C PHE A 527 -33.45 25.88 -24.98
N GLU A 528 -33.99 26.77 -25.80
CA GLU A 528 -33.57 26.93 -27.19
C GLU A 528 -32.27 27.72 -27.30
N MET A 529 -31.31 27.22 -28.08
CA MET A 529 -30.04 27.90 -28.33
C MET A 529 -30.07 28.61 -29.69
N THR A 530 -30.51 29.86 -29.69
CA THR A 530 -30.63 30.70 -30.88
C THR A 530 -29.27 31.05 -31.48
N GLU A 531 -29.25 31.46 -32.76
CA GLU A 531 -28.01 31.86 -33.44
C GLU A 531 -27.27 33.03 -32.78
N PRO A 532 -27.93 34.12 -32.33
CA PRO A 532 -27.26 35.19 -31.59
C PRO A 532 -26.60 34.70 -30.29
N MET A 533 -27.26 33.79 -29.56
CA MET A 533 -26.70 33.21 -28.33
C MET A 533 -25.45 32.38 -28.61
N ARG A 534 -25.41 31.65 -29.74
CA ARG A 534 -24.22 30.88 -30.16
C ARG A 534 -23.07 31.80 -30.54
N ALA A 535 -23.33 32.82 -31.36
CA ALA A 535 -22.31 33.78 -31.78
C ALA A 535 -21.66 34.47 -30.57
N GLU A 536 -22.48 34.87 -29.59
CA GLU A 536 -21.98 35.47 -28.35
C GLU A 536 -21.22 34.47 -27.47
N PHE A 537 -21.71 33.24 -27.36
CA PHE A 537 -21.01 32.16 -26.65
C PHE A 537 -19.64 31.89 -27.26
N ASP A 538 -19.53 31.76 -28.58
CA ASP A 538 -18.27 31.47 -29.28
C ASP A 538 -17.28 32.63 -29.13
N ARG A 539 -17.76 33.88 -29.22
CA ARG A 539 -16.96 35.09 -28.96
C ARG A 539 -16.38 35.09 -27.54
N LYS A 540 -17.22 34.88 -26.52
CA LYS A 540 -16.78 34.84 -25.12
C LYS A 540 -15.86 33.67 -24.83
N ARG A 541 -16.17 32.49 -25.37
CA ARG A 541 -15.34 31.29 -25.21
C ARG A 541 -13.93 31.49 -25.80
N ALA A 542 -13.84 32.12 -26.97
CA ALA A 542 -12.55 32.47 -27.57
C ALA A 542 -11.75 33.45 -26.69
N ALA A 543 -12.43 34.42 -26.07
CA ALA A 543 -11.80 35.37 -25.15
C ALA A 543 -11.36 34.74 -23.83
N PHE A 544 -12.15 33.83 -23.25
CA PHE A 544 -11.83 33.19 -21.98
C PHE A 544 -10.72 32.14 -22.08
N GLY A 545 -10.57 31.48 -23.23
CA GLY A 545 -9.56 30.43 -23.42
C GLY A 545 -9.63 29.36 -22.33
N THR A 546 -8.52 29.15 -21.62
CA THR A 546 -8.38 28.16 -20.54
C THR A 546 -8.50 28.76 -19.13
N THR A 547 -8.89 30.03 -19.00
CA THR A 547 -8.86 30.79 -17.73
C THR A 547 -9.52 30.08 -16.55
N PHE A 548 -10.67 29.44 -16.76
CA PHE A 548 -11.41 28.75 -15.69
C PHE A 548 -11.11 27.25 -15.62
N THR A 549 -10.28 26.73 -16.51
CA THR A 549 -9.95 25.30 -16.55
C THR A 549 -8.99 24.94 -15.43
N LYS A 550 -9.18 23.75 -14.86
CA LYS A 550 -8.31 23.15 -13.85
C LYS A 550 -7.91 21.78 -14.33
N ASP A 551 -6.66 21.40 -14.10
CA ASP A 551 -6.14 20.12 -14.56
C ASP A 551 -6.80 18.92 -13.84
N PHE A 552 -6.52 17.72 -14.34
CA PHE A 552 -7.08 16.51 -13.73
C PHE A 552 -6.44 16.16 -12.39
N THR A 553 -5.29 16.72 -12.03
CA THR A 553 -4.72 16.58 -10.68
C THR A 553 -5.62 17.26 -9.66
N PHE A 554 -6.05 18.50 -9.94
CA PHE A 554 -7.03 19.22 -9.14
C PHE A 554 -8.36 18.47 -9.05
N HIS A 555 -8.93 18.02 -10.18
CA HIS A 555 -10.22 17.34 -10.16
C HIS A 555 -10.15 15.99 -9.42
N THR A 556 -9.05 15.26 -9.56
CA THR A 556 -8.84 14.01 -8.82
C THR A 556 -8.72 14.28 -7.31
N GLY A 557 -8.00 15.33 -6.92
CA GLY A 557 -7.93 15.79 -5.53
C GLY A 557 -9.30 16.23 -4.97
N HIS A 558 -10.10 16.92 -5.77
CA HIS A 558 -11.46 17.34 -5.39
C HIS A 558 -12.39 16.14 -5.18
N VAL A 559 -12.33 15.10 -6.03
CA VAL A 559 -13.06 13.83 -5.79
C VAL A 559 -12.57 13.16 -4.52
N LEU A 560 -11.26 12.98 -4.37
CA LEU A 560 -10.64 12.33 -3.21
C LEU A 560 -11.12 12.97 -1.91
N ARG A 561 -11.08 14.31 -1.84
CA ARG A 561 -11.40 15.08 -0.66
C ARG A 561 -12.90 15.10 -0.38
N THR A 562 -13.70 15.46 -1.36
CA THR A 562 -15.13 15.69 -1.14
C THR A 562 -15.90 14.37 -1.07
N VAL A 563 -15.76 13.51 -2.07
CA VAL A 563 -16.50 12.23 -2.10
C VAL A 563 -15.93 11.29 -1.04
N GLY A 564 -14.61 11.14 -0.97
CA GLY A 564 -13.95 10.31 0.04
C GLY A 564 -14.20 10.82 1.46
N GLY A 565 -14.14 12.13 1.68
CA GLY A 565 -14.44 12.75 2.97
C GLY A 565 -15.88 12.56 3.42
N GLU A 566 -16.85 12.62 2.48
CA GLU A 566 -18.26 12.38 2.80
C GLU A 566 -18.52 10.91 3.18
N ILE A 567 -17.88 9.96 2.48
CA ILE A 567 -17.92 8.54 2.82
C ILE A 567 -17.42 8.32 4.26
N ILE A 568 -16.28 8.94 4.63
CA ILE A 568 -15.73 8.84 5.99
C ILE A 568 -16.67 9.49 7.01
N ALA A 569 -17.16 10.70 6.74
CA ALA A 569 -17.99 11.45 7.66
C ALA A 569 -19.30 10.72 8.00
N GLN A 570 -19.93 10.09 7.01
CA GLN A 570 -21.21 9.40 7.22
C GLN A 570 -21.06 7.97 7.77
N LEU A 571 -19.98 7.26 7.44
CA LEU A 571 -19.83 5.84 7.76
C LEU A 571 -18.80 5.56 8.88
N GLY A 572 -18.11 6.59 9.38
CA GLY A 572 -17.12 6.47 10.45
C GLY A 572 -15.98 5.54 10.09
N GLU A 573 -15.63 4.62 10.99
CA GLU A 573 -14.52 3.67 10.80
C GLU A 573 -14.67 2.80 9.54
N LYS A 574 -15.90 2.38 9.20
CA LYS A 574 -16.15 1.63 7.97
C LYS A 574 -15.94 2.48 6.72
N GLY A 575 -16.24 3.77 6.80
CA GLY A 575 -15.95 4.75 5.75
C GLY A 575 -14.45 4.96 5.56
N GLN A 576 -13.71 5.06 6.66
CA GLN A 576 -12.24 5.15 6.63
C GLN A 576 -11.63 3.91 5.99
N ASP A 577 -12.08 2.72 6.36
CA ASP A 577 -11.58 1.48 5.77
C ASP A 577 -11.92 1.34 4.27
N ALA A 578 -13.11 1.81 3.85
CA ALA A 578 -13.47 1.88 2.43
C ALA A 578 -12.57 2.86 1.65
N TYR A 579 -12.31 4.04 2.21
CA TYR A 579 -11.40 5.04 1.64
C TYR A 579 -9.96 4.51 1.53
N ASP A 580 -9.45 3.88 2.59
CA ASP A 580 -8.11 3.28 2.62
C ASP A 580 -8.00 2.15 1.58
N ALA A 581 -9.04 1.33 1.43
CA ALA A 581 -9.08 0.27 0.43
C ALA A 581 -9.08 0.83 -1.01
N ALA A 582 -9.90 1.84 -1.29
CA ALA A 582 -10.00 2.47 -2.61
C ALA A 582 -8.70 3.15 -3.01
N THR A 583 -8.10 3.94 -2.12
CA THR A 583 -6.85 4.64 -2.38
C THR A 583 -5.66 3.69 -2.50
N PHE A 584 -5.62 2.60 -1.73
CA PHE A 584 -4.59 1.59 -1.89
C PHE A 584 -4.69 0.87 -3.24
N GLU A 585 -5.88 0.53 -3.71
CA GLU A 585 -6.02 -0.04 -5.05
C GLU A 585 -5.67 0.96 -6.15
N PHE A 586 -5.98 2.24 -5.98
CA PHE A 586 -5.52 3.29 -6.88
C PHE A 586 -3.99 3.33 -6.95
N ILE A 587 -3.31 3.22 -5.81
CA ILE A 587 -1.84 3.11 -5.74
C ILE A 587 -1.34 1.87 -6.48
N LYS A 588 -1.95 0.70 -6.29
CA LYS A 588 -1.54 -0.52 -7.03
C LYS A 588 -1.59 -0.34 -8.55
N ARG A 589 -2.59 0.41 -9.03
CA ARG A 589 -2.81 0.66 -10.46
C ARG A 589 -1.84 1.71 -11.03
N PHE A 590 -1.71 2.85 -10.35
CA PHE A 590 -1.05 4.04 -10.92
C PHE A 590 0.24 4.45 -10.21
N GLY A 591 0.42 4.05 -8.95
CA GLY A 591 1.52 4.48 -8.07
C GLY A 591 1.10 5.58 -7.10
N SER A 592 1.83 5.67 -5.98
CA SER A 592 1.56 6.61 -4.89
C SER A 592 1.87 8.07 -5.22
N ASP A 593 2.70 8.32 -6.25
CA ASP A 593 2.97 9.66 -6.76
C ASP A 593 1.68 10.39 -7.20
N TYR A 594 0.77 9.70 -7.90
CA TYR A 594 -0.48 10.30 -8.39
C TYR A 594 -1.45 10.62 -7.25
N LEU A 595 -1.54 9.75 -6.24
CA LEU A 595 -2.38 10.01 -5.08
C LEU A 595 -1.83 11.21 -4.30
N THR A 596 -0.51 11.27 -4.11
CA THR A 596 0.18 12.38 -3.45
C THR A 596 -0.01 13.69 -4.19
N ALA A 597 0.07 13.68 -5.52
CA ALA A 597 -0.19 14.86 -6.35
C ALA A 597 -1.64 15.36 -6.20
N ALA A 598 -2.61 14.44 -6.23
CA ALA A 598 -4.02 14.77 -6.03
C ALA A 598 -4.30 15.36 -4.63
N GLU A 599 -3.73 14.77 -3.57
CA GLU A 599 -3.87 15.29 -2.20
C GLU A 599 -3.30 16.72 -2.05
N LYS A 600 -2.17 17.01 -2.71
CA LYS A 600 -1.55 18.34 -2.70
C LYS A 600 -2.34 19.37 -3.50
N ALA A 601 -2.94 18.97 -4.62
CA ALA A 601 -3.65 19.86 -5.52
C ALA A 601 -4.99 20.38 -4.96
N PHE A 602 -5.56 19.68 -3.97
CA PHE A 602 -6.80 20.08 -3.30
C PHE A 602 -6.67 19.91 -1.77
N PRO A 603 -5.95 20.81 -1.08
CA PRO A 603 -5.67 20.66 0.35
C PRO A 603 -6.94 20.80 1.21
N ALA A 604 -6.90 20.21 2.41
CA ALA A 604 -7.92 20.43 3.43
C ALA A 604 -7.97 21.90 3.85
N SER A 605 -9.17 22.46 3.92
CA SER A 605 -9.43 23.75 4.58
C SER A 605 -9.39 23.63 6.10
#